data_AF-A0A962T1B7-F1
#
_entry.id   AF-A0A962T1B7-F1
#
_cell.length_a   1.000
_cell.length_b   1.000
_cell.length_c   1.000
_cell.angle_alpha   90.00
_cell.angle_beta   90.00
_cell.angle_gamma   90.00
#
_symmetry.space_group_name_H-M   'P 1'
#
loop_
_entity.id
_entity.type
_entity.pdbx_description
1 polymer ?
#
loop_
_entity_poly.entity_id
_entity_poly.type
_entity_poly.pdbx_seq_one_letter_code
_entity_poly.pdbx_strand_id
1 'polypeptide(L)'
;MQRNDVLTKAPITLTLEKASVGNKVLRNTYLLLSMTLLFSALTAGVAMATNAAPLHWLITLGGYFGLLFVVTRLRNSVWGLAAVFALTGFLGYTLGPILNLYLSLPNGSQVVMTALGGTGVIFLALSGYVVVSRKDFSFMGGFLMVG
;
A
#
# COMPACT_ATOMS: atom_id res chain seq x y z
N MET A 1 13.62 28.56 -54.48
CA MET A 1 12.35 28.29 -53.78
C MET A 1 12.26 26.78 -53.52
N GLN A 2 11.70 26.33 -52.38
CA GLN A 2 11.47 24.92 -51.97
C GLN A 2 12.56 24.18 -51.16
N ARG A 3 12.98 24.71 -50.00
CA ARG A 3 13.57 23.90 -48.91
C ARG A 3 12.86 24.08 -47.55
N ASN A 4 11.59 24.51 -47.57
CA ASN A 4 10.80 24.75 -46.36
C ASN A 4 9.73 23.67 -46.10
N ASP A 5 9.65 22.63 -46.94
CA ASP A 5 8.55 21.65 -46.91
C ASP A 5 8.80 20.42 -46.01
N VAL A 6 9.98 20.31 -45.39
CA VAL A 6 10.30 19.20 -44.47
C VAL A 6 9.70 19.42 -43.07
N LEU A 7 9.18 20.62 -42.79
CA LEU A 7 8.67 21.03 -41.47
C LEU A 7 7.16 20.74 -41.31
N THR A 8 6.51 20.12 -42.29
CA THR A 8 5.04 20.08 -42.40
C THR A 8 4.43 18.67 -42.30
N LYS A 9 5.17 17.62 -41.89
CA LYS A 9 4.61 16.25 -41.92
C LYS A 9 4.91 15.31 -40.76
N ALA A 10 4.94 15.84 -39.53
CA ALA A 10 4.52 15.05 -38.39
C ALA A 10 3.95 15.98 -37.32
N PRO A 11 2.63 16.02 -37.08
CA PRO A 11 2.14 16.47 -35.79
C PRO A 11 2.72 15.50 -34.78
N ILE A 12 3.73 15.99 -34.06
CA ILE A 12 4.33 15.39 -32.90
C ILE A 12 3.18 15.05 -31.93
N THR A 13 2.74 13.80 -31.93
CA THR A 13 1.74 13.21 -31.04
C THR A 13 2.26 13.08 -29.60
N LEU A 14 3.01 14.07 -29.09
CA LEU A 14 3.64 14.07 -27.76
C LEU A 14 2.71 14.52 -26.62
N THR A 15 1.40 14.68 -26.86
CA THR A 15 0.46 15.18 -25.83
C THR A 15 -0.47 14.10 -25.27
N LEU A 16 -0.65 12.96 -25.94
CA LEU A 16 -1.54 11.89 -25.45
C LEU A 16 -0.81 10.79 -24.65
N GLU A 17 0.47 10.55 -24.91
CA GLU A 17 1.20 9.44 -24.25
C GLU A 17 1.57 9.76 -22.80
N LYS A 18 1.94 11.02 -22.51
CA LYS A 18 2.42 11.45 -21.18
C LYS A 18 1.33 11.44 -20.11
N ALA A 19 0.07 11.66 -20.48
CA ALA A 19 -1.07 11.61 -19.55
C ALA A 19 -1.44 10.17 -19.15
N SER A 20 -1.12 9.17 -19.99
CA SER A 20 -1.48 7.76 -19.76
C SER A 20 -0.47 7.03 -18.87
N VAL A 21 0.83 7.26 -19.06
CA VAL A 21 1.89 6.52 -18.33
C VAL A 21 1.89 6.81 -16.83
N GLY A 22 1.81 8.08 -16.41
CA GLY A 22 1.78 8.46 -14.99
C GLY A 22 0.52 7.94 -14.27
N ASN A 23 -0.63 8.02 -14.94
CA ASN A 23 -1.90 7.53 -14.38
C ASN A 23 -1.94 5.99 -14.27
N LYS A 24 -1.24 5.28 -15.17
CA LYS A 24 -1.15 3.82 -15.19
C LYS A 24 -0.36 3.26 -14.00
N VAL A 25 0.80 3.86 -13.67
CA VAL A 25 1.61 3.42 -12.52
C VAL A 25 0.88 3.71 -11.21
N LEU A 26 0.30 4.90 -11.04
CA LEU A 26 -0.48 5.24 -9.85
C LEU A 26 -1.64 4.26 -9.65
N ARG A 27 -2.43 4.01 -10.70
CA ARG A 27 -3.53 3.04 -10.63
C ARG A 27 -3.03 1.65 -10.25
N ASN A 28 -1.91 1.20 -10.79
CA ASN A 28 -1.32 -0.09 -10.44
C ASN A 28 -0.85 -0.13 -8.98
N THR A 29 -0.20 0.93 -8.49
CA THR A 29 0.20 1.05 -7.09
C THR A 29 -1.00 1.04 -6.14
N TYR A 30 -2.07 1.78 -6.45
CA TYR A 30 -3.31 1.76 -5.66
C TYR A 30 -4.00 0.40 -5.69
N LEU A 31 -4.01 -0.28 -6.84
CA LEU A 31 -4.56 -1.63 -6.95
C LEU A 31 -3.77 -2.63 -6.10
N LEU A 32 -2.44 -2.62 -6.20
CA LEU A 32 -1.61 -3.52 -5.40
C LEU A 32 -1.74 -3.21 -3.90
N LEU A 33 -1.73 -1.93 -3.51
CA LEU A 33 -1.89 -1.52 -2.13
C LEU A 33 -3.26 -1.95 -1.57
N SER A 34 -4.35 -1.73 -2.31
CA SER A 34 -5.69 -2.15 -1.88
C SER A 34 -5.83 -3.67 -1.80
N MET A 35 -5.28 -4.44 -2.74
CA MET A 35 -5.24 -5.90 -2.64
C MET A 35 -4.45 -6.37 -1.41
N THR A 36 -3.30 -5.75 -1.11
CA THR A 36 -2.51 -6.11 0.08
C THR A 36 -3.23 -5.79 1.38
N LEU A 37 -3.98 -4.67 1.44
CA LEU A 37 -4.80 -4.32 2.60
C LEU A 37 -5.97 -5.29 2.80
N LEU A 38 -6.70 -5.61 1.73
CA LEU A 38 -7.80 -6.58 1.78
C LEU A 38 -7.30 -7.95 2.22
N PHE A 39 -6.17 -8.40 1.65
CA PHE A 39 -5.56 -9.67 2.03
C PHE A 39 -5.12 -9.68 3.51
N SER A 40 -4.53 -8.58 3.99
CA SER A 40 -4.17 -8.43 5.41
C SER A 40 -5.40 -8.44 6.32
N ALA A 41 -6.49 -7.78 5.93
CA ALA A 41 -7.73 -7.76 6.69
C ALA A 41 -8.38 -9.14 6.75
N LEU A 42 -8.37 -9.89 5.64
CA LEU A 42 -8.85 -11.26 5.57
C LEU A 42 -8.03 -12.21 6.45
N THR A 43 -6.70 -12.15 6.37
CA THR A 43 -5.83 -12.99 7.21
C THR A 43 -5.95 -12.66 8.70
N ALA A 44 -6.08 -11.39 9.06
CA ALA A 44 -6.42 -10.98 10.43
C ALA A 44 -7.79 -11.49 10.87
N GLY A 45 -8.80 -11.42 9.99
CA GLY A 45 -10.14 -11.97 10.22
C GLY A 45 -10.13 -13.49 10.46
N VAL A 46 -9.38 -14.24 9.65
CA VAL A 46 -9.19 -15.68 9.83
C VAL A 46 -8.46 -15.98 11.15
N ALA A 47 -7.45 -15.20 11.51
CA ALA A 47 -6.73 -15.37 12.77
C ALA A 47 -7.61 -15.08 14.00
N MET A 48 -8.49 -14.07 13.93
CA MET A 48 -9.49 -13.81 14.96
C MET A 48 -10.50 -14.95 15.08
N ALA A 49 -11.04 -15.42 13.95
CA ALA A 49 -12.04 -16.50 13.90
C ALA A 49 -11.49 -17.84 14.41
N THR A 50 -10.22 -18.14 14.13
CA THR A 50 -9.55 -19.36 14.59
C THR A 50 -9.03 -19.27 16.02
N ASN A 51 -9.19 -18.12 16.70
CA ASN A 51 -8.58 -17.84 18.00
C ASN A 51 -7.09 -18.24 18.03
N ALA A 52 -6.35 -17.78 17.03
CA ALA A 52 -4.92 -18.07 16.94
C ALA A 52 -4.23 -17.69 18.26
N ALA A 53 -3.47 -18.62 18.83
CA ALA A 53 -2.69 -18.34 20.02
C ALA A 53 -1.59 -17.30 19.68
N PRO A 54 -1.24 -16.38 20.59
CA PRO A 54 -0.13 -15.47 20.39
C PRO A 54 1.13 -16.26 20.03
N LEU A 55 1.69 -16.02 18.83
CA LEU A 55 2.96 -16.63 18.44
C LEU A 55 4.06 -16.16 19.41
N HIS A 56 4.97 -17.07 19.75
CA HIS A 56 6.18 -16.71 20.49
C HIS A 56 6.92 -15.56 19.79
N TRP A 57 7.35 -14.57 20.58
CA TRP A 57 7.99 -13.34 20.09
C TRP A 57 9.23 -13.60 19.21
N LEU A 58 9.95 -14.70 19.44
CA LEU A 58 11.09 -15.10 18.61
C LEU A 58 10.67 -15.57 17.21
N ILE A 59 9.52 -16.24 17.10
CA ILE A 59 8.99 -16.72 15.81
C ILE A 59 8.43 -15.54 15.03
N THR A 60 7.77 -14.59 15.70
CA THR A 60 7.28 -13.37 15.05
C THR A 60 8.44 -12.50 14.56
N LEU A 61 9.49 -12.30 15.36
CA LEU A 61 10.69 -11.59 14.92
C LEU A 61 11.41 -12.33 13.79
N GLY A 62 11.69 -13.62 13.98
CA GLY A 62 12.40 -14.42 12.98
C GLY A 62 11.64 -14.50 11.65
N GLY A 63 10.33 -14.71 11.71
CA GLY A 63 9.44 -14.67 10.56
C GLY A 63 9.43 -13.29 9.90
N TYR A 64 9.24 -12.23 10.67
CA TYR A 64 9.23 -10.85 10.16
C TYR A 64 10.55 -10.49 9.47
N PHE A 65 11.69 -10.60 10.16
CA PHE A 65 13.00 -10.27 9.59
C PHE A 65 13.38 -11.19 8.43
N GLY A 66 13.03 -12.49 8.50
CA GLY A 66 13.24 -13.44 7.42
C GLY A 66 12.44 -13.06 6.16
N LEU A 67 11.15 -12.80 6.29
CA LEU A 67 10.30 -12.35 5.18
C LEU A 67 10.69 -10.98 4.66
N LEU A 68 11.11 -10.04 5.52
CA LEU A 68 11.60 -8.72 5.11
C LEU A 68 12.87 -8.85 4.27
N PHE A 69 13.78 -9.75 4.64
CA PHE A 69 14.97 -10.05 3.84
C PHE A 69 14.60 -10.65 2.47
N VAL A 70 13.62 -11.54 2.42
CA VAL A 70 13.11 -12.11 1.16
C VAL A 70 12.49 -11.01 0.29
N VAL A 71 11.64 -10.15 0.86
CA VAL A 71 11.02 -9.02 0.12
C VAL A 71 12.08 -8.07 -0.43
N THR A 72 13.07 -7.69 0.38
CA THR A 72 14.15 -6.79 -0.06
C THR A 72 15.01 -7.43 -1.16
N ARG A 73 15.27 -8.73 -1.07
CA ARG A 73 16.03 -9.48 -2.07
C ARG A 73 15.26 -9.67 -3.39
N LEU A 74 13.93 -9.81 -3.34
CA LEU A 74 13.08 -10.01 -4.52
C LEU A 74 12.35 -8.74 -4.99
N ARG A 75 12.71 -7.56 -4.46
CA ARG A 75 12.03 -6.27 -4.70
C ARG A 75 11.88 -5.86 -6.17
N ASN A 76 12.82 -6.28 -7.03
CA ASN A 76 12.84 -5.93 -8.46
C ASN A 76 12.27 -7.05 -9.35
N SER A 77 11.55 -8.01 -8.77
CA SER A 77 10.99 -9.17 -9.48
C SER A 77 9.50 -9.32 -9.19
N VAL A 78 8.77 -9.99 -10.09
CA VAL A 78 7.35 -10.35 -9.90
C VAL A 78 7.16 -11.19 -8.62
N TRP A 79 8.17 -11.99 -8.27
CA TRP A 79 8.20 -12.76 -7.02
C TRP A 79 8.23 -11.87 -5.76
N GLY A 80 8.68 -10.63 -5.87
CA GLY A 80 8.59 -9.65 -4.79
C GLY A 80 7.14 -9.38 -4.38
N LEU A 81 6.20 -9.43 -5.34
CA LEU A 81 4.79 -9.25 -5.03
C LEU A 81 4.26 -10.39 -4.14
N ALA A 82 4.57 -11.64 -4.49
CA ALA A 82 4.23 -12.79 -3.67
C ALA A 82 4.87 -12.72 -2.27
N ALA A 83 6.12 -12.26 -2.18
CA ALA A 83 6.80 -12.04 -0.90
C ALA A 83 6.12 -10.95 -0.05
N VAL A 84 5.65 -9.86 -0.68
CA VAL A 84 4.89 -8.80 0.01
C VAL A 84 3.58 -9.36 0.54
N PHE A 85 2.82 -10.11 -0.25
CA PHE A 85 1.60 -10.77 0.25
C PHE A 85 1.91 -11.74 1.40
N ALA A 86 2.97 -12.54 1.31
CA ALA A 86 3.37 -13.42 2.40
C ALA A 86 3.70 -12.64 3.67
N LEU A 87 4.45 -11.53 3.55
CA LEU A 87 4.81 -10.68 4.69
C LEU A 87 3.58 -10.00 5.29
N THR A 88 2.70 -9.41 4.48
CA THR A 88 1.50 -8.73 4.96
C THR A 88 0.49 -9.71 5.54
N GLY A 89 0.36 -10.91 4.99
CA GLY A 89 -0.46 -11.98 5.56
C GLY A 89 0.07 -12.48 6.90
N PHE A 90 1.38 -12.65 7.02
CA PHE A 90 2.02 -12.99 8.30
C PHE A 90 1.75 -11.92 9.35
N LEU A 91 1.91 -10.64 8.99
CA LEU A 91 1.59 -9.53 9.88
C LEU A 91 0.10 -9.50 10.27
N GLY A 92 -0.80 -9.67 9.30
CA GLY A 92 -2.23 -9.79 9.54
C GLY A 92 -2.58 -10.93 10.49
N TYR A 93 -1.98 -12.10 10.31
CA TYR A 93 -2.18 -13.25 11.18
C TYR A 93 -1.71 -12.97 12.62
N THR A 94 -0.53 -12.36 12.78
CA THR A 94 -0.01 -11.98 14.11
C THR A 94 -0.82 -10.86 14.79
N LEU A 95 -1.57 -10.06 14.02
CA LEU A 95 -2.50 -9.07 14.56
C LEU A 95 -3.78 -9.69 15.13
N GLY A 96 -4.17 -10.90 14.71
CA GLY A 96 -5.40 -11.56 15.18
C GLY A 96 -5.54 -11.63 16.71
N PRO A 97 -4.54 -12.15 17.46
CA PRO A 97 -4.57 -12.19 18.91
C PRO A 97 -4.68 -10.79 19.54
N ILE A 98 -3.99 -9.80 18.96
CA ILE A 98 -4.03 -8.40 19.44
C ILE A 98 -5.44 -7.84 19.25
N LEU A 99 -6.06 -8.06 18.09
CA LEU A 99 -7.43 -7.65 17.83
C LEU A 99 -8.41 -8.34 18.79
N ASN A 100 -8.24 -9.64 19.06
CA ASN A 100 -9.07 -10.36 20.05
C ASN A 100 -8.95 -9.76 21.46
N LEU A 101 -7.76 -9.31 21.87
CA LEU A 101 -7.59 -8.57 23.13
C LEU A 101 -8.42 -7.28 23.14
N TYR A 102 -8.38 -6.48 22.07
CA TYR A 102 -9.18 -5.25 21.97
C TYR A 102 -10.68 -5.53 21.91
N LEU A 103 -11.10 -6.62 21.24
CA LEU A 103 -12.51 -7.03 21.19
C LEU A 103 -13.06 -7.46 22.55
N SER A 104 -12.21 -7.90 23.48
CA SER A 104 -12.61 -8.24 24.85
C SER A 104 -12.89 -7.02 25.74
N LEU A 105 -12.50 -5.81 25.30
CA LEU A 105 -12.79 -4.57 26.01
C LEU A 105 -14.24 -4.10 25.76
N PRO A 106 -14.84 -3.32 26.67
CA PRO A 106 -16.11 -2.66 26.42
C PRO A 106 -16.03 -1.81 25.15
N ASN A 107 -16.98 -1.98 24.22
CA ASN A 107 -17.00 -1.34 22.89
C ASN A 107 -15.82 -1.70 21.95
N GLY A 108 -15.10 -2.79 22.20
CA GLY A 108 -13.91 -3.19 21.43
C GLY A 108 -14.13 -3.29 19.92
N SER A 109 -15.26 -3.87 19.49
CA SER A 109 -15.62 -3.98 18.07
C SER A 109 -15.81 -2.61 17.41
N GLN A 110 -16.46 -1.67 18.11
CA GLN A 110 -16.64 -0.31 17.63
C GLN A 110 -15.29 0.41 17.52
N VAL A 111 -14.38 0.23 18.49
CA VAL A 111 -13.03 0.82 18.45
C VAL A 111 -12.25 0.30 17.24
N VAL A 112 -12.23 -1.02 17.02
CA VAL A 112 -11.51 -1.63 15.88
C VAL A 112 -12.11 -1.16 14.56
N MET A 113 -13.44 -1.17 14.42
CA MET A 113 -14.11 -0.76 13.18
C MET A 113 -13.92 0.73 12.87
N THR A 114 -14.00 1.60 13.89
CA THR A 114 -13.78 3.04 13.71
C THR A 114 -12.32 3.38 13.45
N ALA A 115 -11.36 2.68 14.08
CA ALA A 115 -9.94 2.86 13.80
C ALA A 115 -9.57 2.40 12.38
N LEU A 116 -10.02 1.22 11.94
CA LEU A 116 -9.78 0.71 10.59
C LEU A 116 -10.49 1.56 9.53
N GLY A 117 -11.76 1.89 9.75
CA GLY A 117 -12.52 2.73 8.84
C GLY A 117 -11.96 4.15 8.76
N GLY A 118 -11.65 4.75 9.90
CA GLY A 118 -11.09 6.11 9.99
C GLY A 118 -9.73 6.23 9.31
N THR A 119 -8.81 5.31 9.59
CA THR A 119 -7.49 5.30 8.93
C THR A 119 -7.61 5.08 7.42
N GLY A 120 -8.47 4.16 6.98
CA GLY A 120 -8.74 3.93 5.56
C GLY A 120 -9.32 5.16 4.86
N VAL A 121 -10.32 5.80 5.48
CA VAL A 121 -10.93 7.04 4.95
C VAL A 121 -9.92 8.17 4.87
N ILE A 122 -9.14 8.41 5.92
CA ILE A 122 -8.10 9.46 5.94
C ILE A 122 -7.07 9.20 4.86
N PHE A 123 -6.56 7.97 4.76
CA PHE A 123 -5.59 7.59 3.74
C PHE A 123 -6.13 7.83 2.34
N LEU A 124 -7.32 7.33 2.02
CA LEU A 124 -7.93 7.48 0.69
C LEU A 124 -8.27 8.94 0.37
N ALA A 125 -8.77 9.70 1.33
CA ALA A 125 -9.12 11.11 1.15
C ALA A 125 -7.87 11.96 0.85
N LEU A 126 -6.82 11.84 1.67
CA LEU A 126 -5.58 12.59 1.47
C LEU A 126 -4.86 12.14 0.20
N SER A 127 -4.83 10.83 -0.05
CA SER A 127 -4.30 10.24 -1.28
C SER A 127 -4.98 10.82 -2.54
N GLY A 128 -6.32 10.82 -2.56
CA GLY A 128 -7.08 11.38 -3.67
C GLY A 128 -6.87 12.88 -3.82
N TYR A 129 -6.82 13.62 -2.70
CA TYR A 129 -6.59 15.06 -2.70
C TYR A 129 -5.26 15.42 -3.38
N VAL A 130 -4.17 14.71 -3.08
CA VAL A 130 -2.87 14.92 -3.71
C VAL A 130 -2.93 14.66 -5.22
N VAL A 131 -3.59 13.58 -5.65
CA VAL A 131 -3.70 13.22 -7.08
C VAL A 131 -4.54 14.24 -7.87
N VAL A 132 -5.63 14.75 -7.30
CA VAL A 132 -6.54 15.70 -7.95
C VAL A 132 -5.98 17.12 -7.94
N SER A 133 -5.41 17.58 -6.82
CA SER A 133 -4.95 18.96 -6.66
C SER A 133 -3.76 19.29 -7.57
N ARG A 134 -2.99 18.29 -8.03
CA ARG A 134 -1.77 18.45 -8.85
C ARG A 134 -0.78 19.49 -8.29
N LYS A 135 -0.84 19.76 -6.99
CA LYS A 135 0.03 20.71 -6.29
C LYS A 135 1.32 20.00 -5.89
N ASP A 136 2.44 20.69 -6.03
CA ASP A 136 3.72 20.21 -5.55
C ASP A 136 3.83 20.43 -4.03
N PHE A 137 4.01 19.34 -3.28
CA PHE A 137 4.18 19.32 -1.82
C PHE A 137 5.65 19.16 -1.40
N SER A 138 6.61 19.29 -2.32
CA SER A 138 8.06 19.18 -2.05
C SER A 138 8.54 20.06 -0.89
N PHE A 139 7.89 21.22 -0.67
CA PHE A 139 8.15 22.10 0.48
C PHE A 139 8.00 21.42 1.85
N MET A 140 7.13 20.41 1.97
CA MET A 140 6.92 19.67 3.23
C MET A 140 7.96 18.57 3.46
N GLY A 141 8.74 18.19 2.43
CA GLY A 141 9.69 17.08 2.51
C GLY A 141 10.77 17.28 3.58
N GLY A 142 11.29 18.51 3.72
CA GLY A 142 12.28 18.83 4.75
C GLY A 142 11.72 18.76 6.18
N PHE A 143 10.46 19.15 6.38
CA PHE A 143 9.79 19.04 7.68
C PHE A 143 9.51 17.58 8.05
N LEU A 144 9.01 16.77 7.10
CA LEU A 144 8.67 15.36 7.32
C LEU A 144 9.89 14.45 7.50
N MET A 145 11.08 14.86 7.05
CA MET A 145 12.30 14.07 7.22
C MET A 145 13.03 14.36 8.54
N VAL A 146 12.74 15.50 9.18
CA VAL A 146 13.32 15.90 10.48
C VAL A 146 12.39 15.56 11.65
N GLY A 147 11.06 15.62 11.44
CA GLY A 147 10.05 15.25 12.43
C GLY A 147 9.87 13.74 12.55
#